data_AF-A0A7V3WP08-F1
#
_entry.id   AF-A0A7V3WP08-F1
#
_cell.length_a   1.000
_cell.length_b   1.000
_cell.length_c   1.000
_cell.angle_alpha   90.00
_cell.angle_beta   90.00
_cell.angle_gamma   90.00
#
_symmetry.space_group_name_H-M   'P 1'
#
loop_
_entity.id
_entity.type
_entity.pdbx_description
1 polymer ?
#
loop_
_entity_poly.entity_id
_entity_poly.type
_entity_poly.pdbx_seq_one_letter_code
_entity_poly.pdbx_strand_id
1 'polypeptide(L)'
;MTPHRTLLFAIVLATGLAVGFVAGRRFGLAERTRAQTPSGQSATQPHLQPASASAEAPPAQRTESSAEPRSFEQLKAALWAAADRMGSAGSLAASDQLDDLAHTVKPEDFGRLLAAVDGEANVRKRRLLREALLARWGAVAPTAALDYALKLEPSAERNAAVSQVVGIWAEADLGQLRLRSKSSPIASCGGNCSDSRSCR
;
A
#
# COMPACT_ATOMS: atom_id res chain seq x y z
N MET A 1 -7.83 -40.94 -22.07
CA MET A 1 -7.90 -41.12 -20.60
C MET A 1 -6.49 -40.93 -20.05
N THR A 2 -6.17 -39.75 -19.50
CA THR A 2 -4.80 -39.36 -19.14
C THR A 2 -4.62 -39.33 -17.61
N PRO A 3 -4.01 -40.36 -17.00
CA PRO A 3 -3.90 -40.57 -15.55
C PRO A 3 -2.95 -39.58 -14.84
N HIS A 4 -2.33 -38.67 -15.58
CA HIS A 4 -1.34 -37.73 -15.06
C HIS A 4 -1.97 -36.55 -14.30
N ARG A 5 -3.19 -36.15 -14.67
CA ARG A 5 -3.91 -35.04 -14.02
C ARG A 5 -4.35 -35.42 -12.60
N THR A 6 -4.71 -36.68 -12.38
CA THR A 6 -5.09 -37.19 -11.05
C THR A 6 -3.92 -37.26 -10.06
N LEU A 7 -2.69 -37.50 -10.54
CA LEU A 7 -1.51 -37.56 -9.67
C LEU A 7 -1.12 -36.18 -9.12
N LEU A 8 -1.28 -35.12 -9.92
CA LEU A 8 -0.97 -33.75 -9.50
C LEU A 8 -1.94 -33.21 -8.43
N PHE A 9 -3.23 -33.57 -8.51
CA PHE A 9 -4.20 -33.18 -7.48
C PHE A 9 -3.93 -33.81 -6.12
N ALA A 10 -3.41 -35.04 -6.07
CA ALA A 10 -3.10 -35.73 -4.82
C ALA A 10 -1.92 -35.09 -4.05
N ILE A 11 -0.92 -34.54 -4.75
CA ILE A 11 0.25 -33.91 -4.14
C ILE A 11 -0.09 -32.54 -3.53
N VAL A 12 -1.03 -31.80 -4.14
CA VAL A 12 -1.48 -30.49 -3.64
C VAL A 12 -2.28 -30.63 -2.34
N LEU A 13 -3.02 -31.72 -2.15
CA LEU A 13 -3.76 -31.97 -0.90
C LEU A 13 -2.86 -32.37 0.28
N ALA A 14 -1.71 -33.01 0.04
CA ALA A 14 -0.81 -33.46 1.11
C ALA A 14 0.02 -32.32 1.72
N THR A 15 0.27 -31.23 0.99
CA THR A 15 1.12 -30.12 1.45
C THR A 15 0.38 -29.06 2.28
N GLY A 16 -0.95 -29.02 2.24
CA GLY A 16 -1.76 -28.08 3.03
C GLY A 16 -1.80 -28.38 4.54
N LEU A 17 -1.59 -29.63 4.98
CA LEU A 17 -1.76 -30.05 6.37
C LEU A 17 -0.52 -29.81 7.27
N ALA A 18 0.67 -29.61 6.69
CA ALA A 18 1.90 -29.44 7.48
C ALA A 18 2.10 -28.02 8.02
N VAL A 19 1.54 -27.00 7.34
CA VAL A 19 1.73 -25.59 7.74
C VAL A 19 0.86 -25.20 8.95
N GLY A 20 -0.31 -25.82 9.10
CA GLY A 20 -1.23 -25.53 10.21
C GLY A 20 -0.74 -25.96 11.60
N PHE A 21 0.12 -26.97 11.69
CA PHE A 21 0.55 -27.54 12.98
C PHE A 21 1.65 -26.72 13.69
N VAL A 22 2.40 -25.89 12.95
CA VAL A 22 3.50 -25.10 13.52
C VAL A 22 3.00 -23.77 14.13
N ALA A 23 1.91 -23.20 13.61
CA ALA A 23 1.31 -21.97 14.12
C ALA A 23 0.60 -22.17 15.48
N GLY A 24 0.06 -23.37 15.75
CA GLY A 24 -0.64 -23.68 17.01
C GLY A 24 0.28 -23.78 18.24
N ARG A 25 1.60 -24.01 18.07
CA ARG A 25 2.55 -24.16 19.19
C ARG A 25 3.10 -22.85 19.75
N ARG A 26 2.82 -21.69 19.13
CA ARG A 26 3.44 -20.41 19.53
C ARG A 26 2.51 -19.46 20.28
N PHE A 27 1.23 -19.79 20.45
CA PHE A 27 0.25 -18.89 21.07
C PHE A 27 -0.59 -19.52 22.20
N GLY A 28 -0.19 -20.68 22.74
CA GLY A 28 -0.84 -21.30 23.89
C GLY A 28 -0.21 -20.92 25.23
N LEU A 29 -1.01 -20.26 26.08
CA LEU A 29 -0.90 -20.14 27.54
C LEU A 29 0.18 -19.20 28.11
N ALA A 30 -0.21 -17.94 28.30
CA ALA A 30 0.31 -17.13 29.41
C ALA A 30 -0.87 -16.78 30.33
N GLU A 31 -1.08 -17.63 31.34
CA GLU A 31 -1.93 -17.33 32.50
C GLU A 31 -1.41 -16.06 33.18
N ARG A 32 -2.24 -15.03 33.19
CA ARG A 32 -2.00 -13.81 33.96
C ARG A 32 -2.25 -14.12 35.44
N THR A 33 -1.26 -14.69 36.10
CA THR A 33 -1.24 -14.82 37.57
C THR A 33 -1.12 -13.43 38.17
N ARG A 34 -2.27 -12.84 38.53
CA ARG A 34 -2.35 -11.58 39.27
C ARG A 34 -2.18 -11.90 40.76
N ALA A 35 -0.94 -11.91 41.23
CA ALA A 35 -0.67 -11.84 42.66
C ALA A 35 -0.91 -10.38 43.11
N GLN A 36 -2.02 -10.17 43.80
CA GLN A 36 -2.28 -9.00 44.63
C GLN A 36 -1.68 -9.27 46.01
N THR A 37 -0.81 -8.39 46.50
CA THR A 37 -0.50 -8.25 47.94
C THR A 37 -0.32 -6.76 48.26
N PRO A 38 -0.80 -6.29 49.43
CA PRO A 38 -1.24 -4.90 49.61
C PRO A 38 -0.25 -4.02 50.39
N SER A 39 -0.59 -2.73 50.42
CA SER A 39 -0.35 -1.75 51.48
C SER A 39 1.09 -1.37 51.85
N GLY A 40 1.45 -0.15 51.48
CA GLY A 40 2.52 0.64 52.10
C GLY A 40 2.26 2.12 51.85
N GLN A 41 1.27 2.70 52.54
CA GLN A 41 1.14 4.15 52.66
C GLN A 41 2.20 4.66 53.63
N SER A 42 2.97 5.66 53.23
CA SER A 42 3.50 6.69 54.14
C SER A 42 3.75 7.97 53.38
N ALA A 43 3.19 9.04 53.94
CA ALA A 43 3.14 10.40 53.47
C ALA A 43 4.52 11.04 53.28
N THR A 44 4.60 12.06 52.41
CA THR A 44 4.89 13.48 52.79
C THR A 44 5.27 14.28 51.52
N GLN A 45 4.40 15.21 51.13
CA GLN A 45 4.65 16.37 50.23
C GLN A 45 5.57 17.40 50.93
N PRO A 46 5.95 18.57 50.35
CA PRO A 46 6.17 19.00 48.97
C PRO A 46 7.53 19.75 48.80
N HIS A 47 8.06 19.92 47.58
CA HIS A 47 9.02 21.01 47.32
C HIS A 47 8.83 21.61 45.93
N LEU A 48 8.50 22.90 45.95
CA LEU A 48 8.34 23.83 44.82
C LEU A 48 9.68 24.16 44.13
N GLN A 49 9.57 24.51 42.85
CA GLN A 49 10.59 24.81 41.84
C GLN A 49 11.58 25.94 42.21
N PRO A 50 12.63 26.15 41.41
CA PRO A 50 12.51 27.24 40.44
C PRO A 50 13.06 26.95 39.03
N ALA A 51 12.52 27.69 38.07
CA ALA A 51 12.99 27.84 36.72
C ALA A 51 14.39 28.48 36.67
N SER A 52 15.27 27.93 35.82
CA SER A 52 16.47 28.59 35.29
C SER A 52 16.32 28.60 33.77
N ALA A 53 15.93 29.73 33.20
CA ALA A 53 16.80 30.83 32.75
C ALA A 53 17.18 30.63 31.27
N SER A 54 16.60 31.49 30.43
CA SER A 54 17.00 31.73 29.06
C SER A 54 18.51 31.97 28.97
N ALA A 55 19.15 31.29 28.02
CA ALA A 55 20.39 31.76 27.42
C ALA A 55 20.15 31.97 25.92
N GLU A 56 20.35 33.22 25.54
CA GLU A 56 20.28 33.82 24.22
C GLU A 56 21.31 33.21 23.24
N ALA A 57 21.01 33.30 21.94
CA ALA A 57 21.60 32.66 20.77
C ALA A 57 23.10 32.93 20.46
N PRO A 58 23.68 32.18 19.50
CA PRO A 58 24.04 32.82 18.21
C PRO A 58 23.33 32.24 16.97
N PRO A 59 23.24 33.03 15.87
CA PRO A 59 22.38 32.77 14.72
C PRO A 59 23.05 31.91 13.62
N ALA A 60 22.21 31.36 12.73
CA ALA A 60 22.53 30.60 11.52
C ALA A 60 23.14 29.22 11.80
N GLN A 61 22.41 28.12 11.64
CA GLN A 61 21.78 27.71 10.39
C GLN A 61 20.36 27.24 10.68
N ARG A 62 19.40 28.13 10.44
CA ARG A 62 18.08 27.67 10.02
C ARG A 62 18.29 27.16 8.60
N THR A 63 18.83 25.95 8.46
CA THR A 63 18.55 25.18 7.25
C THR A 63 17.05 25.28 7.10
N GLU A 64 16.65 25.77 5.94
CA GLU A 64 15.29 25.76 5.46
C GLU A 64 14.81 24.31 5.60
N SER A 65 14.29 23.98 6.78
CA SER A 65 13.38 22.86 6.98
C SER A 65 12.09 23.37 6.36
N SER A 66 12.13 23.49 5.04
CA SER A 66 11.03 23.89 4.22
C SER A 66 9.93 22.89 4.51
N ALA A 67 8.89 23.42 5.14
CA ALA A 67 7.54 22.92 5.03
C ALA A 67 7.07 23.01 3.56
N GLU A 68 7.79 22.35 2.66
CA GLU A 68 7.38 22.07 1.30
C GLU A 68 6.66 20.72 1.31
N PRO A 69 5.60 20.51 0.50
CA PRO A 69 5.20 19.15 0.15
C PRO A 69 6.45 18.38 -0.26
N ARG A 70 6.66 17.18 0.31
CA ARG A 70 7.87 16.36 0.12
C ARG A 70 8.44 16.57 -1.28
N SER A 71 9.62 17.18 -1.37
CA SER A 71 10.24 17.44 -2.67
C SER A 71 10.48 16.10 -3.38
N PHE A 72 10.53 16.10 -4.72
CA PHE A 72 10.70 14.88 -5.51
C PHE A 72 11.88 14.02 -5.01
N GLU A 73 13.00 14.66 -4.64
CA GLU A 73 14.18 13.98 -4.11
C GLU A 73 13.94 13.35 -2.72
N GLN A 74 13.18 14.02 -1.85
CA GLN A 74 12.79 13.46 -0.56
C GLN A 74 11.84 12.28 -0.72
N LEU A 75 10.88 12.36 -1.65
CA LEU A 75 9.94 11.28 -1.95
C LEU A 75 10.67 10.06 -2.50
N LYS A 76 11.57 10.26 -3.47
CA LYS A 76 12.45 9.23 -4.02
C LYS A 76 13.30 8.59 -2.90
N ALA A 77 13.97 9.40 -2.08
CA ALA A 77 14.78 8.88 -0.98
C ALA A 77 13.95 8.03 0.00
N ALA A 78 12.73 8.47 0.34
CA ALA A 78 11.83 7.75 1.22
C ALA A 78 11.38 6.39 0.63
N LEU A 79 11.01 6.35 -0.65
CA LEU A 79 10.63 5.12 -1.35
C LEU A 79 11.77 4.09 -1.34
N TRP A 80 12.99 4.51 -1.68
CA TRP A 80 14.16 3.62 -1.69
C TRP A 80 14.50 3.12 -0.29
N ALA A 81 14.44 3.99 0.71
CA ALA A 81 14.68 3.60 2.11
C ALA A 81 13.62 2.60 2.61
N ALA A 82 12.35 2.73 2.20
CA ALA A 82 11.31 1.76 2.52
C ALA A 82 11.58 0.40 1.85
N ALA A 83 11.98 0.41 0.58
CA ALA A 83 12.33 -0.81 -0.15
C ALA A 83 13.57 -1.52 0.44
N ASP A 84 14.57 -0.78 0.93
CA ASP A 84 15.73 -1.35 1.62
C ASP A 84 15.36 -2.08 2.92
N ARG A 85 14.43 -1.52 3.71
CA ARG A 85 13.93 -2.16 4.95
C ARG A 85 13.15 -3.44 4.65
N MET A 86 12.41 -3.46 3.55
CA MET A 86 11.75 -4.68 3.08
C MET A 86 12.77 -5.72 2.60
N GLY A 87 13.91 -5.25 2.09
CA GLY A 87 15.06 -6.02 1.70
C GLY A 87 15.67 -6.87 2.83
N SER A 88 15.88 -6.26 3.99
CA SER A 88 16.67 -6.88 5.08
C SER A 88 15.90 -7.85 5.97
N ALA A 89 14.62 -7.59 6.24
CA ALA A 89 13.87 -8.35 7.24
C ALA A 89 12.43 -8.74 6.83
N GLY A 90 11.95 -8.33 5.64
CA GLY A 90 10.62 -8.71 5.15
C GLY A 90 9.49 -8.37 6.13
N SER A 91 9.36 -7.08 6.50
CA SER A 91 8.32 -6.63 7.43
C SER A 91 7.06 -6.16 6.70
N LEU A 92 5.89 -6.57 7.17
CA LEU A 92 4.59 -6.04 6.71
C LEU A 92 4.54 -4.51 6.85
N ALA A 93 5.05 -3.97 7.96
CA ALA A 93 5.08 -2.53 8.17
C ALA A 93 5.94 -1.79 7.13
N ALA A 94 6.99 -2.43 6.59
CA ALA A 94 7.78 -1.85 5.51
C ALA A 94 7.02 -1.87 4.18
N SER A 95 6.15 -2.87 3.97
CA SER A 95 5.24 -2.92 2.84
C SER A 95 4.19 -1.82 2.91
N ASP A 96 3.55 -1.65 4.07
CA ASP A 96 2.56 -0.59 4.30
C ASP A 96 3.19 0.79 4.09
N GLN A 97 4.40 1.03 4.61
CA GLN A 97 5.10 2.29 4.38
C GLN A 97 5.43 2.55 2.90
N LEU A 98 5.81 1.52 2.15
CA LEU A 98 6.08 1.67 0.72
C LEU A 98 4.80 2.02 -0.05
N ASP A 99 3.70 1.36 0.29
CA ASP A 99 2.39 1.61 -0.31
C ASP A 99 1.87 3.02 0.03
N ASP A 100 1.95 3.43 1.29
CA ASP A 100 1.60 4.78 1.75
C ASP A 100 2.40 5.85 1.00
N LEU A 101 3.70 5.63 0.83
CA LEU A 101 4.55 6.54 0.05
C LEU A 101 4.12 6.59 -1.41
N ALA A 102 3.85 5.44 -2.03
CA ALA A 102 3.36 5.38 -3.40
C ALA A 102 2.04 6.16 -3.55
N HIS A 103 1.15 6.10 -2.56
CA HIS A 103 -0.11 6.86 -2.55
C HIS A 103 0.07 8.37 -2.55
N THR A 104 1.20 8.88 -2.04
CA THR A 104 1.53 10.32 -2.06
C THR A 104 2.16 10.81 -3.37
N VAL A 105 2.55 9.89 -4.26
CA VAL A 105 3.13 10.23 -5.56
C VAL A 105 2.05 10.85 -6.47
N LYS A 106 2.38 11.97 -7.10
CA LYS A 106 1.48 12.62 -8.08
C LYS A 106 1.51 11.87 -9.42
N PRO A 107 0.41 11.82 -10.19
CA PRO A 107 0.35 11.17 -11.50
C PRO A 107 1.51 11.53 -12.45
N GLU A 108 1.94 12.79 -12.44
CA GLU A 108 3.03 13.33 -13.25
C GLU A 108 4.43 12.85 -12.83
N ASP A 109 4.62 12.43 -11.57
CA ASP A 109 5.93 12.03 -11.03
C ASP A 109 6.24 10.55 -11.25
N PHE A 110 5.23 9.69 -11.50
CA PHE A 110 5.42 8.24 -11.65
C PHE A 110 6.41 7.89 -12.76
N GLY A 111 6.29 8.53 -13.93
CA GLY A 111 7.19 8.26 -15.05
C GLY A 111 8.64 8.56 -14.71
N ARG A 112 8.90 9.67 -14.00
CA ARG A 112 10.25 10.06 -13.56
C ARG A 112 10.80 9.12 -12.48
N LEU A 113 9.97 8.71 -11.52
CA LEU A 113 10.35 7.73 -10.49
C LEU A 113 10.67 6.36 -11.11
N LEU A 114 9.84 5.89 -12.04
CA LEU A 114 10.04 4.62 -12.71
C LEU A 114 11.29 4.60 -13.58
N ALA A 115 11.63 5.71 -14.25
CA ALA A 115 12.91 5.83 -14.94
C ALA A 115 14.10 5.72 -13.97
N ALA A 116 13.99 6.27 -12.76
CA ALA A 116 15.02 6.10 -11.72
C ALA A 116 15.09 4.65 -11.20
N VAL A 117 13.94 3.98 -11.08
CA VAL A 117 13.85 2.56 -10.72
C VAL A 117 14.54 1.68 -11.77
N ASP A 118 14.37 1.96 -13.06
CA ASP A 118 15.01 1.18 -14.12
C ASP A 118 16.55 1.28 -14.09
N GLY A 119 17.10 2.37 -13.56
CA GLY A 119 18.53 2.53 -13.29
C GLY A 119 19.04 1.87 -12.00
N GLU A 120 18.17 1.27 -11.18
CA GLU A 120 18.57 0.66 -9.91
C GLU A 120 19.33 -0.65 -10.13
N ALA A 121 20.55 -0.73 -9.60
CA ALA A 121 21.43 -1.89 -9.74
C ALA A 121 20.92 -3.11 -8.97
N ASN A 122 20.27 -2.89 -7.82
CA ASN A 122 19.70 -3.98 -7.04
C ASN A 122 18.40 -4.47 -7.69
N VAL A 123 18.48 -5.62 -8.38
CA VAL A 123 17.34 -6.24 -9.11
C VAL A 123 16.12 -6.45 -8.22
N ARG A 124 16.32 -6.85 -6.96
CA ARG A 124 15.21 -7.06 -6.02
C ARG A 124 14.56 -5.74 -5.65
N LYS A 125 15.34 -4.72 -5.32
CA LYS A 125 14.83 -3.37 -5.01
C LYS A 125 14.09 -2.78 -6.20
N ARG A 126 14.67 -2.88 -7.40
CA ARG A 126 14.06 -2.44 -8.66
C ARG A 126 12.69 -3.06 -8.86
N ARG A 127 12.59 -4.40 -8.72
CA ARG A 127 11.33 -5.12 -8.86
C ARG A 127 10.28 -4.65 -7.84
N LEU A 128 10.64 -4.55 -6.56
CA LEU A 128 9.73 -4.11 -5.50
C LEU A 128 9.21 -2.69 -5.74
N LEU A 129 10.11 -1.75 -6.06
CA LEU A 129 9.73 -0.37 -6.34
C LEU A 129 8.84 -0.27 -7.57
N ARG A 130 9.15 -1.01 -8.65
CA ARG A 130 8.33 -1.01 -9.87
C ARG A 130 6.93 -1.53 -9.57
N GLU A 131 6.82 -2.66 -8.87
CA GLU A 131 5.54 -3.26 -8.51
C GLU A 131 4.69 -2.28 -7.68
N ALA A 132 5.26 -1.65 -6.65
CA ALA A 132 4.52 -0.69 -5.82
C ALA A 132 4.05 0.55 -6.62
N LEU A 133 4.94 1.12 -7.45
CA LEU A 133 4.63 2.31 -8.24
C LEU A 133 3.61 2.01 -9.34
N LEU A 134 3.76 0.90 -10.06
CA LEU A 134 2.78 0.48 -11.08
C LEU A 134 1.43 0.14 -10.47
N ALA A 135 1.42 -0.39 -9.24
CA ALA A 135 0.16 -0.68 -8.57
C ALA A 135 -0.66 0.59 -8.37
N ARG A 136 -0.02 1.61 -7.79
CA ARG A 136 -0.67 2.90 -7.58
C ARG A 136 -0.97 3.60 -8.91
N TRP A 137 -0.03 3.61 -9.85
CA TRP A 137 -0.20 4.33 -11.11
C TRP A 137 -1.32 3.74 -11.96
N GLY A 138 -1.44 2.41 -12.00
CA GLY A 138 -2.53 1.71 -12.68
C GLY A 138 -3.92 2.05 -12.13
N ALA A 139 -4.02 2.31 -10.83
CA ALA A 139 -5.29 2.70 -10.20
C ALA A 139 -5.71 4.15 -10.52
N VAL A 140 -4.76 5.08 -10.66
CA VAL A 140 -5.05 6.51 -10.85
C VAL A 140 -4.99 6.98 -12.30
N ALA A 141 -4.14 6.37 -13.12
CA ALA A 141 -3.90 6.72 -14.52
C ALA A 141 -3.55 5.46 -15.34
N PRO A 142 -4.51 4.54 -15.54
CA PRO A 142 -4.27 3.23 -16.14
C PRO A 142 -3.64 3.29 -17.54
N THR A 143 -4.07 4.24 -18.38
CA THR A 143 -3.52 4.42 -19.73
C THR A 143 -2.03 4.77 -19.71
N ALA A 144 -1.64 5.74 -18.86
CA ALA A 144 -0.24 6.14 -18.75
C ALA A 144 0.65 5.04 -18.16
N ALA A 145 0.14 4.29 -17.18
CA ALA A 145 0.83 3.14 -16.60
C ALA A 145 1.01 2.00 -17.62
N LEU A 146 0.00 1.74 -18.45
CA LEU A 146 0.06 0.72 -19.51
C LEU A 146 1.04 1.14 -20.61
N ASP A 147 1.02 2.40 -21.02
CA ASP A 147 1.97 2.95 -22.00
C ASP A 147 3.42 2.81 -21.52
N TYR A 148 3.69 3.03 -20.23
CA TYR A 148 5.00 2.74 -19.65
C TYR A 148 5.30 1.24 -19.67
N ALA A 149 4.37 0.39 -19.22
CA ALA A 149 4.59 -1.05 -19.17
C ALA A 149 4.91 -1.62 -20.56
N LEU A 150 4.26 -1.12 -21.61
CA LEU A 150 4.50 -1.55 -23.00
C LEU A 150 5.84 -1.08 -23.57
N LYS A 151 6.44 -0.01 -23.02
CA LYS A 151 7.77 0.49 -23.43
C LYS A 151 8.93 -0.33 -22.85
N LEU A 152 8.68 -1.15 -21.84
CA LEU A 152 9.70 -2.05 -21.32
C LEU A 152 10.15 -3.03 -22.41
N GLU A 153 11.42 -3.42 -22.37
CA GLU A 153 11.97 -4.38 -23.33
C GLU A 153 11.19 -5.70 -23.29
N PRO A 154 11.01 -6.39 -24.44
CA PRO A 154 10.32 -7.67 -24.52
C PRO A 154 10.91 -8.71 -23.56
N SER A 155 10.25 -8.92 -22.43
CA SER A 155 10.77 -9.70 -21.31
C SER A 155 9.65 -10.20 -20.40
N ALA A 156 10.00 -11.10 -19.48
CA ALA A 156 9.09 -11.51 -18.41
C ALA A 156 8.66 -10.33 -17.53
N GLU A 157 9.55 -9.34 -17.35
CA GLU A 157 9.32 -8.12 -16.58
C GLU A 157 8.25 -7.23 -17.22
N ARG A 158 8.30 -7.07 -18.55
CA ARG A 158 7.23 -6.40 -19.32
C ARG A 158 5.89 -7.10 -19.15
N ASN A 159 5.86 -8.43 -19.33
CA ASN A 159 4.61 -9.18 -19.24
C ASN A 159 4.00 -9.10 -17.83
N ALA A 160 4.84 -9.11 -16.79
CA ALA A 160 4.41 -8.92 -15.41
C ALA A 160 3.83 -7.50 -15.18
N ALA A 161 4.52 -6.46 -15.65
CA ALA A 161 4.06 -5.08 -15.56
C ALA A 161 2.70 -4.85 -16.26
N VAL A 162 2.56 -5.36 -17.50
CA VAL A 162 1.30 -5.27 -18.26
C VAL A 162 0.17 -6.01 -17.52
N SER A 163 0.43 -7.24 -17.07
CA SER A 163 -0.59 -8.04 -16.36
C SER A 163 -1.03 -7.36 -15.06
N GLN A 164 -0.09 -6.76 -14.34
CA GLN A 164 -0.36 -6.03 -13.11
C GLN A 164 -1.26 -4.81 -13.36
N VAL A 165 -0.88 -3.95 -14.31
CA VAL A 165 -1.66 -2.74 -14.62
C VAL A 165 -3.07 -3.09 -15.10
N VAL A 166 -3.20 -4.08 -15.99
CA VAL A 166 -4.50 -4.53 -16.50
C VAL A 166 -5.36 -5.11 -15.38
N GLY A 167 -4.79 -5.91 -14.48
CA GLY A 167 -5.52 -6.46 -13.33
C GLY A 167 -6.09 -5.36 -12.43
N ILE A 168 -5.25 -4.38 -12.08
CA ILE A 168 -5.66 -3.27 -11.21
C ILE A 168 -6.72 -2.39 -11.87
N TRP A 169 -6.56 -2.12 -13.17
CA TRP A 169 -7.54 -1.36 -13.91
C TRP A 169 -8.90 -2.06 -13.97
N ALA A 170 -8.90 -3.38 -14.22
CA ALA A 170 -10.12 -4.18 -14.23
C ALA A 170 -10.84 -4.16 -12.87
N GLU A 171 -10.10 -4.28 -11.76
CA GLU A 171 -10.66 -4.20 -10.42
C GLU A 171 -11.26 -2.82 -10.12
N ALA A 172 -10.57 -1.75 -10.50
CA ALA A 172 -11.06 -0.39 -10.34
C ALA A 172 -12.33 -0.13 -11.15
N ASP A 173 -12.37 -0.55 -12.42
CA ASP A 173 -13.51 -0.34 -13.32
C ASP A 173 -14.76 -1.12 -12.85
N LEU A 174 -14.59 -2.37 -12.42
CA LEU A 174 -15.69 -3.16 -11.84
C LEU A 174 -16.30 -2.49 -10.59
N GLY A 175 -15.47 -1.85 -9.76
CA GLY A 175 -15.92 -1.02 -8.64
C GLY A 175 -16.76 0.18 -9.09
N GLN A 176 -16.30 0.90 -10.12
CA GLN A 176 -16.99 2.06 -10.69
C GLN A 176 -18.34 1.68 -11.33
N LEU A 177 -18.40 0.56 -12.05
CA LEU A 177 -19.63 0.07 -12.69
C LEU A 177 -20.73 -0.25 -11.67
N ARG A 178 -20.36 -0.76 -10.48
CA ARG A 178 -21.32 -1.03 -9.39
C ARG A 178 -21.90 0.24 -8.77
N LEU A 179 -21.13 1.32 -8.73
CA LEU A 179 -21.61 2.62 -8.24
C LEU A 179 -22.51 3.28 -9.29
N ARG A 180 -22.10 3.25 -10.56
CA ARG A 180 -22.87 3.82 -11.67
C ARG A 180 -24.22 3.10 -11.87
N SER A 181 -24.26 1.78 -11.70
CA SER A 181 -25.52 1.03 -11.79
C SER A 181 -26.52 1.40 -10.70
N LYS A 182 -26.06 1.74 -9.49
CA LYS A 182 -26.91 2.26 -8.40
C LYS A 182 -27.42 3.67 -8.64
N SER A 183 -26.66 4.49 -9.37
CA SER A 183 -27.01 5.89 -9.63
C SER A 183 -27.74 6.11 -10.95
N SER A 184 -27.93 5.09 -11.80
CA SER A 184 -28.81 5.20 -12.95
C SER A 184 -30.23 5.39 -12.42
N PRO A 185 -30.86 6.58 -12.57
CA PRO A 185 -32.29 6.63 -12.51
C PRO A 185 -32.73 5.82 -13.73
N ILE A 186 -33.15 4.58 -13.51
CA ILE A 186 -34.01 3.91 -14.47
C ILE A 186 -35.19 4.88 -14.56
N ALA A 187 -35.23 5.68 -15.61
CA ALA A 187 -36.43 6.34 -16.05
C ALA A 187 -37.40 5.19 -16.33
N SER A 188 -38.14 4.81 -15.29
CA SER A 188 -39.28 3.93 -15.37
C SER A 188 -40.32 4.73 -16.12
N CYS A 189 -40.21 4.74 -17.45
CA CYS A 189 -41.35 4.94 -18.33
C CYS A 189 -42.19 3.67 -18.29
N GLY A 190 -42.61 3.28 -17.08
CA GLY A 190 -43.53 2.20 -16.81
C GLY A 190 -44.94 2.74 -16.88
N GLY A 191 -45.47 2.81 -18.11
CA GLY A 191 -46.88 2.79 -18.48
C GLY A 191 -47.89 3.57 -17.62
N ASN A 192 -48.38 4.69 -18.14
CA ASN A 192 -49.68 4.67 -18.81
C ASN A 192 -49.81 5.84 -19.79
N CYS A 193 -49.86 5.51 -21.08
CA CYS A 193 -50.42 6.38 -22.10
C CYS A 193 -51.91 6.53 -21.81
N SER A 194 -52.39 7.74 -21.48
CA SER A 194 -53.83 8.02 -21.67
C SER A 194 -54.24 9.49 -21.77
N ASP A 195 -53.34 10.47 -21.67
CA ASP A 195 -53.75 11.87 -21.75
C ASP A 195 -53.09 12.64 -22.90
N SER A 196 -53.82 12.75 -24.01
CA SER A 196 -53.40 13.41 -25.25
C SER A 196 -53.60 14.93 -25.23
N ARG A 197 -53.62 15.60 -24.07
CA ARG A 197 -53.96 17.04 -24.01
C ARG A 197 -53.17 17.84 -22.98
N SER A 198 -51.85 17.74 -22.91
CA SER A 198 -51.09 18.86 -22.33
C SER A 198 -49.60 18.79 -22.65
N CYS A 199 -49.22 19.36 -23.79
CA CYS A 199 -47.89 19.91 -24.06
C CYS A 199 -48.05 20.87 -25.23
N ARG A 200 -48.27 22.16 -24.93
CA ARG A 200 -48.13 23.28 -25.85
C ARG A 200 -47.17 24.27 -25.22
#